data_AF-A0A352XLB1-F1
#
_entry.id   AF-A0A352XLB1-F1
#
_cell.length_a   1.000
_cell.length_b   1.000
_cell.length_c   1.000
_cell.angle_alpha   90.00
_cell.angle_beta   90.00
_cell.angle_gamma   90.00
#
_symmetry.space_group_name_H-M   'P 1'
#
loop_
_entity.id
_entity.type
_entity.pdbx_description
1 polymer ?
#
loop_
_entity_poly.entity_id
_entity_poly.type
_entity_poly.pdbx_seq_one_letter_code
_entity_poly.pdbx_strand_id
1 'polypeptide(L)'
;MALINENFLKLKAGYLFPEIGRRVTAFQQENAEKAARLIRCGIGDVTEALPAACIKAMHEGVDELADRSSFKGYGPEQGYAFLREAISANQYDGLNISADEIFISDGSKCDTGNILDIFGKGNRIAITDPVYPVYVDTNVMAGNTGDANESGAYAGLVYLTCDASNGFVAGPPAEKVDMVYLCFPNNPTGAVATREQLTAWVNYALVNDTLILFDSAYEAFVQDSNVPRSIYEIPGAHQCAIEFRSFSKHGGFTGVRCAYTVIPKTLMGSTTSGEQISLHQLWSRRHSTKFNGASYPVQKAAAALFTPEGKEQVAALIHHYMGNASLLRDACKAAGLPVFGGENAPYVWVGCPTGKTSWEMFDLMLDEAQVVITPGSGFGAAGEGWFRISAFNSRANVEEVCRRIGQLFQA
;
A
#
# COMPACT_ATOMS: atom_id res chain seq x y z
N MET A 1 16.05 7.20 -35.09
CA MET A 1 14.90 7.18 -34.15
C MET A 1 15.46 7.26 -32.74
N ALA A 2 14.72 7.84 -31.78
CA ALA A 2 15.14 7.80 -30.37
C ALA A 2 15.02 6.37 -29.84
N LEU A 3 16.04 5.87 -29.13
CA LEU A 3 16.00 4.56 -28.47
C LEU A 3 15.06 4.63 -27.26
N ILE A 4 14.14 3.68 -27.16
CA ILE A 4 13.19 3.59 -26.04
C ILE A 4 13.80 2.87 -24.84
N ASN A 5 13.18 2.98 -23.65
CA ASN A 5 13.52 2.11 -22.52
C ASN A 5 12.93 0.71 -22.75
N GLU A 6 13.74 -0.20 -23.28
CA GLU A 6 13.32 -1.58 -23.60
C GLU A 6 12.89 -2.40 -22.37
N ASN A 7 13.22 -1.96 -21.15
CA ASN A 7 12.74 -2.65 -19.95
C ASN A 7 11.21 -2.62 -19.82
N PHE A 8 10.53 -1.64 -20.43
CA PHE A 8 9.06 -1.63 -20.51
C PHE A 8 8.50 -2.82 -21.29
N LEU A 9 9.27 -3.39 -22.23
CA LEU A 9 8.84 -4.54 -23.04
C LEU A 9 8.88 -5.87 -22.27
N LYS A 10 9.53 -5.91 -21.09
CA LYS A 10 9.57 -7.09 -20.22
C LYS A 10 8.25 -7.30 -19.45
N LEU A 11 7.39 -6.28 -19.35
CA LEU A 11 6.11 -6.35 -18.64
C LEU A 11 5.17 -7.33 -19.37
N LYS A 12 4.91 -8.51 -18.77
CA LYS A 12 4.20 -9.64 -19.41
C LYS A 12 2.69 -9.40 -19.57
N ALA A 13 2.11 -8.53 -18.74
CA ALA A 13 0.70 -8.19 -18.78
C ALA A 13 0.50 -6.70 -18.45
N GLY A 14 -0.65 -6.16 -18.86
CA GLY A 14 -1.09 -4.85 -18.36
C GLY A 14 -1.22 -4.88 -16.83
N TYR A 15 -0.99 -3.74 -16.20
CA TYR A 15 -1.15 -3.58 -14.75
C TYR A 15 -2.51 -4.15 -14.28
N LEU A 16 -2.52 -4.86 -13.15
CA LEU A 16 -3.66 -5.66 -12.64
C LEU A 16 -5.01 -4.93 -12.69
N PHE A 17 -5.07 -3.70 -12.19
CA PHE A 17 -6.32 -2.97 -12.04
C PHE A 17 -6.94 -2.52 -13.37
N PRO A 18 -6.16 -2.04 -14.37
CA PRO A 18 -6.63 -1.88 -15.73
C PRO A 18 -7.28 -3.13 -16.35
N GLU A 19 -6.71 -4.32 -16.16
CA GLU A 19 -7.29 -5.55 -16.71
C GLU A 19 -8.64 -5.90 -16.05
N ILE A 20 -8.75 -5.75 -14.73
CA ILE A 20 -10.03 -5.86 -14.02
C ILE A 20 -11.05 -4.85 -14.59
N GLY A 21 -10.63 -3.59 -14.78
CA GLY A 21 -11.49 -2.55 -15.35
C GLY A 21 -12.00 -2.89 -16.75
N ARG A 22 -11.13 -3.47 -17.60
CA ARG A 22 -11.49 -3.93 -18.95
C ARG A 22 -12.56 -5.03 -18.90
N ARG A 23 -12.37 -6.07 -18.08
CA ARG A 23 -13.35 -7.17 -17.94
C ARG A 23 -14.68 -6.71 -17.35
N VAL A 24 -14.64 -5.86 -16.33
CA VAL A 24 -15.85 -5.25 -15.75
C VAL A 24 -16.62 -4.44 -16.79
N THR A 25 -15.91 -3.66 -17.62
CA THR A 25 -16.55 -2.86 -18.69
C THR A 25 -17.22 -3.76 -19.72
N ALA A 26 -16.54 -4.82 -20.16
CA ALA A 26 -17.11 -5.81 -21.09
C ALA A 26 -18.36 -6.47 -20.50
N PHE A 27 -18.29 -6.94 -19.25
CA PHE A 27 -19.44 -7.52 -18.54
C PHE A 27 -20.63 -6.56 -18.50
N GLN A 28 -20.39 -5.27 -18.20
CA GLN A 28 -21.47 -4.27 -18.13
C GLN A 28 -22.12 -4.01 -19.50
N GLN A 29 -21.36 -4.08 -20.58
CA GLN A 29 -21.87 -3.92 -21.94
C GLN A 29 -22.70 -5.12 -22.38
N GLU A 30 -22.28 -6.33 -22.02
CA GLU A 30 -22.94 -7.58 -22.40
C GLU A 30 -24.15 -7.93 -21.51
N ASN A 31 -24.18 -7.43 -20.27
CA ASN A 31 -25.16 -7.82 -19.25
C ASN A 31 -25.82 -6.60 -18.58
N ALA A 32 -26.51 -5.75 -19.35
CA ALA A 32 -27.09 -4.49 -18.87
C ALA A 32 -27.97 -4.63 -17.60
N GLU A 33 -28.78 -5.69 -17.50
CA GLU A 33 -29.62 -5.93 -16.31
C GLU A 33 -28.79 -6.30 -15.08
N LYS A 34 -27.78 -7.18 -15.24
CA LYS A 34 -26.87 -7.55 -14.14
C LYS A 34 -25.97 -6.39 -13.73
N ALA A 35 -25.59 -5.53 -14.68
CA ALA A 35 -24.75 -4.37 -14.46
C ALA A 35 -25.34 -3.39 -13.43
N ALA A 36 -26.67 -3.26 -13.37
CA ALA A 36 -27.37 -2.42 -12.40
C ALA A 36 -27.23 -2.90 -10.94
N ARG A 37 -26.83 -4.16 -10.73
CA ARG A 37 -26.69 -4.80 -9.41
C ARG A 37 -25.23 -4.98 -8.97
N LEU A 38 -24.30 -4.44 -9.75
CA LEU A 38 -22.87 -4.69 -9.61
C LEU A 38 -22.30 -3.95 -8.39
N ILE A 39 -21.69 -4.70 -7.47
CA ILE A 39 -21.01 -4.16 -6.29
C ILE A 39 -19.50 -4.24 -6.48
N ARG A 40 -18.78 -3.16 -6.17
CA ARG A 40 -17.33 -3.06 -6.35
C ARG A 40 -16.60 -3.27 -5.03
N CYS A 41 -16.00 -4.44 -4.89
CA CYS A 41 -15.11 -4.80 -3.77
C CYS A 41 -13.69 -5.16 -4.27
N GLY A 42 -13.34 -4.71 -5.48
CA GLY A 42 -12.06 -5.00 -6.12
C GLY A 42 -10.98 -4.04 -5.63
N ILE A 43 -10.86 -2.89 -6.30
CA ILE A 43 -9.93 -1.82 -5.92
C ILE A 43 -10.20 -1.41 -4.47
N GLY A 44 -9.13 -1.23 -3.69
CA GLY A 44 -9.25 -0.74 -2.32
C GLY A 44 -9.54 0.76 -2.25
N ASP A 45 -10.50 1.27 -3.03
CA ASP A 45 -10.86 2.69 -3.05
C ASP A 45 -11.88 2.99 -1.95
N VAL A 46 -11.66 4.04 -1.16
CA VAL A 46 -12.60 4.39 -0.07
C VAL A 46 -13.92 4.90 -0.66
N THR A 47 -15.02 4.73 0.08
CA THR A 47 -16.37 5.08 -0.41
C THR A 47 -17.07 6.13 0.44
N GLU A 48 -16.77 6.19 1.73
CA GLU A 48 -17.21 7.27 2.61
C GLU A 48 -16.48 8.58 2.30
N ALA A 49 -17.20 9.69 2.48
CA ALA A 49 -16.69 11.03 2.20
C ALA A 49 -15.55 11.43 3.15
N LEU A 50 -14.82 12.48 2.76
CA LEU A 50 -13.74 13.03 3.58
C LEU A 50 -14.28 13.52 4.94
N PRO A 51 -13.48 13.40 6.02
CA PRO A 51 -13.79 14.00 7.31
C PRO A 51 -14.12 15.50 7.19
N ALA A 52 -15.11 15.95 7.95
CA ALA A 52 -15.56 17.35 7.94
C ALA A 52 -14.42 18.32 8.30
N ALA A 53 -13.53 17.93 9.22
CA ALA A 53 -12.34 18.71 9.57
C ALA A 53 -11.42 18.93 8.37
N CYS A 54 -11.23 17.89 7.54
CA CYS A 54 -10.44 17.98 6.31
C CYS A 54 -11.08 18.88 5.26
N ILE A 55 -12.39 18.75 5.06
CA ILE A 55 -13.15 19.58 4.10
C ILE A 55 -13.03 21.05 4.50
N LYS A 56 -13.25 21.38 5.78
CA LYS A 56 -13.11 22.74 6.30
C LYS A 56 -11.70 23.29 6.05
N ALA A 57 -10.66 22.55 6.43
CA ALA A 57 -9.28 22.98 6.26
C ALA A 57 -8.87 23.11 4.78
N MET A 58 -9.44 22.28 3.90
CA MET A 58 -9.24 22.40 2.46
C MET A 58 -9.86 23.67 1.90
N HIS A 59 -11.09 24.01 2.30
CA HIS A 59 -11.74 25.27 1.92
C HIS A 59 -10.95 26.48 2.41
N GLU A 60 -10.53 26.49 3.68
CA GLU A 60 -9.65 27.56 4.20
C GLU A 60 -8.35 27.67 3.38
N GLY A 61 -7.76 26.54 2.98
CA GLY A 61 -6.57 26.54 2.12
C GLY A 61 -6.82 27.13 0.73
N VAL A 62 -8.01 26.93 0.16
CA VAL A 62 -8.43 27.55 -1.11
C VAL A 62 -8.66 29.05 -0.92
N ASP A 63 -9.33 29.46 0.15
CA ASP A 63 -9.57 30.88 0.45
C ASP A 63 -8.25 31.64 0.65
N GLU A 64 -7.27 31.03 1.33
CA GLU A 64 -5.93 31.61 1.46
C GLU A 64 -5.21 31.78 0.12
N LEU A 65 -5.45 30.89 -0.85
CA LEU A 65 -4.92 31.02 -2.22
C LEU A 65 -5.68 32.05 -3.05
N ALA A 66 -6.88 32.45 -2.67
CA ALA A 66 -7.68 33.44 -3.39
C ALA A 66 -7.29 34.89 -3.02
N ASP A 67 -6.70 35.10 -1.85
CA ASP A 67 -6.27 36.42 -1.37
C ASP A 67 -4.76 36.64 -1.60
N ARG A 68 -4.42 37.76 -2.25
CA ARG A 68 -3.03 38.16 -2.55
C ARG A 68 -2.14 38.26 -1.30
N SER A 69 -2.70 38.62 -0.15
CA SER A 69 -1.98 38.79 1.11
C SER A 69 -1.62 37.48 1.79
N SER A 70 -2.37 36.40 1.54
CA SER A 70 -2.14 35.06 2.10
C SER A 70 -1.65 34.02 1.09
N PHE A 71 -1.67 34.36 -0.21
CA PHE A 71 -1.33 33.48 -1.33
C PHE A 71 -0.05 32.67 -1.10
N LYS A 72 -0.12 31.37 -1.43
CA LYS A 72 1.03 30.46 -1.38
C LYS A 72 1.43 30.10 -2.81
N GLY A 73 2.66 30.46 -3.19
CA GLY A 73 3.28 30.03 -4.45
C GLY A 73 3.80 28.59 -4.36
N TYR A 74 4.94 28.31 -5.01
CA TYR A 74 5.65 27.06 -4.78
C TYR A 74 6.00 26.94 -3.30
N GLY A 75 5.52 25.87 -2.67
CA GLY A 75 5.85 25.54 -1.29
C GLY A 75 7.22 24.86 -1.18
N PRO A 76 7.69 24.58 0.04
CA PRO A 76 8.87 23.75 0.23
C PRO A 76 8.59 22.36 -0.35
N GLU A 77 9.47 21.86 -1.23
CA GLU A 77 9.26 20.59 -1.94
C GLU A 77 9.13 19.42 -0.98
N GLN A 78 9.89 19.43 0.12
CA GLN A 78 9.80 18.44 1.21
C GLN A 78 8.43 18.43 1.92
N GLY A 79 7.64 19.49 1.79
CA GLY A 79 6.35 19.68 2.48
C GLY A 79 6.39 20.75 3.58
N TYR A 80 5.24 21.34 3.84
CA TYR A 80 5.11 22.43 4.82
C TYR A 80 5.39 21.94 6.24
N ALA A 81 6.07 22.79 7.02
CA ALA A 81 6.48 22.47 8.39
C ALA A 81 5.30 22.03 9.27
N PHE A 82 4.17 22.73 9.21
CA PHE A 82 2.98 22.42 10.03
C PHE A 82 2.49 20.97 9.83
N LEU A 83 2.61 20.41 8.63
CA LEU A 83 2.20 19.03 8.37
C LEU A 83 3.26 18.05 8.85
N ARG A 84 4.54 18.31 8.55
CA ARG A 84 5.65 17.45 8.99
C ARG A 84 5.75 17.37 10.51
N GLU A 85 5.58 18.48 11.20
CA GLU A 85 5.54 18.57 12.66
C GLU A 85 4.33 17.81 13.24
N ALA A 86 3.15 17.98 12.63
CA ALA A 86 1.96 17.23 13.04
C ALA A 86 2.15 15.72 12.87
N ILE A 87 2.75 15.26 11.77
CA ILE A 87 3.05 13.84 11.57
C ILE A 87 4.04 13.34 12.62
N SER A 88 5.17 14.02 12.81
CA SER A 88 6.19 13.63 13.81
C SER A 88 5.59 13.50 15.21
N ALA A 89 4.81 14.50 15.65
CA ALA A 89 4.22 14.52 16.99
C ALA A 89 3.07 13.52 17.20
N ASN A 90 2.38 13.07 16.15
CA ASN A 90 1.20 12.21 16.27
C ASN A 90 1.42 10.76 15.85
N GLN A 91 2.41 10.50 14.99
CA GLN A 91 2.65 9.17 14.41
C GLN A 91 4.00 8.59 14.86
N TYR A 92 4.90 9.43 15.37
CA TYR A 92 6.25 9.03 15.75
C TYR A 92 6.69 9.55 17.12
N ASP A 93 5.71 9.86 17.98
CA ASP A 93 6.00 10.24 19.36
C ASP A 93 6.78 9.13 20.08
N GLY A 94 7.88 9.50 20.73
CA GLY A 94 8.81 8.55 21.36
C GLY A 94 9.65 7.69 20.40
N LEU A 95 9.51 7.82 19.08
CA LEU A 95 10.26 7.02 18.09
C LEU A 95 11.49 7.75 17.50
N ASN A 96 11.79 8.96 18.00
CA ASN A 96 12.93 9.79 17.56
C ASN A 96 12.96 10.09 16.05
N ILE A 97 11.79 10.20 15.40
CA ILE A 97 11.69 10.70 14.03
C ILE A 97 11.36 12.20 14.07
N SER A 98 12.27 13.00 13.54
CA SER A 98 12.14 14.45 13.48
C SER A 98 11.39 14.90 12.23
N ALA A 99 10.76 16.08 12.30
CA ALA A 99 9.95 16.59 11.20
C ALA A 99 10.73 16.77 9.89
N ASP A 100 12.05 16.97 9.93
CA ASP A 100 12.89 17.13 8.73
C ASP A 100 13.42 15.80 8.15
N GLU A 101 13.04 14.66 8.73
CA GLU A 101 13.20 13.31 8.16
C GLU A 101 11.97 12.86 7.37
N ILE A 102 10.90 13.68 7.37
CA ILE A 102 9.62 13.40 6.71
C ILE A 102 9.55 14.18 5.39
N PHE A 103 9.23 13.49 4.30
CA PHE A 103 9.04 14.04 2.95
C PHE A 103 7.60 13.83 2.50
N ILE A 104 6.84 14.92 2.33
CA ILE A 104 5.43 14.87 1.91
C ILE A 104 5.34 14.67 0.39
N SER A 105 4.48 13.76 -0.06
CA SER A 105 4.28 13.43 -1.46
C SER A 105 2.81 13.43 -1.87
N ASP A 106 2.55 13.16 -3.15
CA ASP A 106 1.20 13.00 -3.71
C ASP A 106 0.64 11.57 -3.59
N GLY A 107 1.39 10.62 -3.03
CA GLY A 107 0.90 9.27 -2.79
C GLY A 107 2.00 8.22 -2.64
N SER A 108 1.79 7.23 -1.77
CA SER A 108 2.78 6.15 -1.52
C SER A 108 3.10 5.33 -2.78
N LYS A 109 2.17 5.20 -3.75
CA LYS A 109 2.47 4.60 -5.06
C LYS A 109 3.59 5.36 -5.81
N CYS A 110 3.58 6.69 -5.74
CA CYS A 110 4.63 7.51 -6.32
C CYS A 110 5.93 7.31 -5.55
N ASP A 111 5.90 7.33 -4.22
CA ASP A 111 7.11 7.19 -3.41
C ASP A 111 7.79 5.83 -3.57
N THR A 112 7.04 4.74 -3.37
CA THR A 112 7.55 3.36 -3.48
C THR A 112 8.06 3.05 -4.89
N GLY A 113 7.43 3.61 -5.92
CA GLY A 113 7.91 3.47 -7.29
C GLY A 113 9.16 4.29 -7.59
N ASN A 114 9.22 5.51 -7.07
CA ASN A 114 10.28 6.46 -7.36
C ASN A 114 11.50 6.33 -6.46
N ILE A 115 11.42 5.60 -5.34
CA ILE A 115 12.54 5.41 -4.42
C ILE A 115 13.76 4.77 -5.12
N LEU A 116 13.53 4.03 -6.21
CA LEU A 116 14.57 3.46 -7.05
C LEU A 116 15.45 4.51 -7.75
N ASP A 117 15.02 5.77 -7.85
CA ASP A 117 15.79 6.86 -8.47
C ASP A 117 17.11 7.17 -7.72
N ILE A 118 17.19 6.84 -6.42
CA ILE A 118 18.37 7.13 -5.59
C ILE A 118 19.32 5.92 -5.44
N PHE A 119 19.01 4.79 -6.09
CA PHE A 119 19.82 3.57 -6.02
C PHE A 119 20.48 3.23 -7.35
N GLY A 120 21.71 2.71 -7.26
CA GLY A 120 22.44 2.17 -8.40
C GLY A 120 21.87 0.85 -8.92
N LYS A 121 22.48 0.35 -10.01
CA LYS A 121 22.22 -0.98 -10.55
C LYS A 121 23.02 -2.05 -9.81
N GLY A 122 22.57 -3.30 -9.88
CA GLY A 122 23.28 -4.46 -9.33
C GLY A 122 22.87 -4.85 -7.91
N ASN A 123 22.00 -4.07 -7.24
CA ASN A 123 21.41 -4.46 -5.97
C ASN A 123 20.58 -5.73 -6.13
N ARG A 124 20.73 -6.66 -5.20
CA ARG A 124 19.88 -7.84 -5.05
C ARG A 124 18.65 -7.47 -4.24
N ILE A 125 17.47 -7.58 -4.86
CA ILE A 125 16.22 -7.03 -4.32
C ILE A 125 15.27 -8.17 -3.96
N ALA A 126 14.84 -8.20 -2.69
CA ALA A 126 13.82 -9.10 -2.20
C ALA A 126 12.45 -8.45 -2.12
N ILE A 127 11.40 -9.19 -2.46
CA ILE A 127 10.02 -8.74 -2.44
C ILE A 127 9.15 -9.89 -1.90
N THR A 128 8.25 -9.61 -0.96
CA THR A 128 7.25 -10.59 -0.50
C THR A 128 6.29 -10.98 -1.62
N ASP A 129 5.88 -12.24 -1.70
CA ASP A 129 4.92 -12.73 -2.69
C ASP A 129 3.82 -13.52 -1.97
N PRO A 130 2.53 -13.13 -2.04
CA PRO A 130 1.98 -12.03 -2.82
C PRO A 130 2.17 -10.66 -2.16
N VAL A 131 2.24 -9.62 -2.98
CA VAL A 131 2.23 -8.22 -2.52
C VAL A 131 1.75 -7.25 -3.59
N TYR A 132 1.57 -5.99 -3.21
CA TYR A 132 1.23 -4.90 -4.10
C TYR A 132 2.19 -4.82 -5.32
N PRO A 133 1.68 -4.92 -6.57
CA PRO A 133 2.51 -5.16 -7.75
C PRO A 133 3.41 -3.99 -8.16
N VAL A 134 3.21 -2.80 -7.59
CA VAL A 134 4.03 -1.61 -7.91
C VAL A 134 5.51 -1.89 -7.65
N TYR A 135 5.86 -2.61 -6.59
CA TYR A 135 7.25 -2.86 -6.23
C TYR A 135 7.97 -3.68 -7.30
N VAL A 136 7.29 -4.69 -7.88
CA VAL A 136 7.84 -5.51 -8.96
C VAL A 136 7.93 -4.68 -10.24
N ASP A 137 6.80 -4.09 -10.66
CA ASP A 137 6.71 -3.39 -11.94
C ASP A 137 7.70 -2.23 -12.06
N THR A 138 7.92 -1.46 -10.98
CA THR A 138 8.87 -0.33 -11.02
C THR A 138 10.31 -0.80 -11.01
N ASN A 139 10.62 -1.95 -10.40
CA ASN A 139 11.93 -2.59 -10.53
C ASN A 139 12.18 -3.09 -11.96
N VAL A 140 11.17 -3.64 -12.62
CA VAL A 140 11.25 -4.00 -14.04
C VAL A 140 11.51 -2.76 -14.88
N MET A 141 10.68 -1.71 -14.75
CA MET A 141 10.82 -0.45 -15.52
C MET A 141 12.17 0.23 -15.29
N ALA A 142 12.69 0.18 -14.07
CA ALA A 142 14.01 0.70 -13.72
C ALA A 142 15.14 -0.13 -14.34
N GLY A 143 14.90 -1.37 -14.79
CA GLY A 143 15.93 -2.25 -15.33
C GLY A 143 16.72 -3.00 -14.26
N ASN A 144 16.08 -3.31 -13.12
CA ASN A 144 16.67 -4.12 -12.05
C ASN A 144 16.40 -5.63 -12.23
N THR A 145 15.77 -6.04 -13.35
CA THR A 145 15.35 -7.43 -13.59
C THR A 145 15.74 -7.94 -14.98
N GLY A 146 15.81 -9.26 -15.11
CA GLY A 146 15.75 -9.97 -16.39
C GLY A 146 14.31 -10.20 -16.85
N ASP A 147 14.13 -11.17 -17.75
CA ASP A 147 12.82 -11.56 -18.25
C ASP A 147 12.00 -12.33 -17.20
N ALA A 148 10.68 -12.28 -17.34
CA ALA A 148 9.78 -13.09 -16.53
C ALA A 148 9.68 -14.54 -17.05
N ASN A 149 9.63 -15.48 -16.11
CA ASN A 149 9.38 -16.90 -16.39
C ASN A 149 7.88 -17.16 -16.69
N GLU A 150 7.48 -18.42 -16.75
CA GLU A 150 6.09 -18.83 -17.02
C GLU A 150 5.12 -18.48 -15.88
N SER A 151 5.60 -18.42 -14.63
CA SER A 151 4.79 -18.03 -13.47
C SER A 151 4.66 -16.52 -13.28
N GLY A 152 5.23 -15.71 -14.20
CA GLY A 152 5.25 -14.25 -14.10
C GLY A 152 6.34 -13.68 -13.18
N ALA A 153 7.19 -14.52 -12.59
CA ALA A 153 8.29 -14.08 -11.74
C ALA A 153 9.48 -13.60 -12.60
N TYR A 154 9.92 -12.38 -12.34
CA TYR A 154 11.07 -11.75 -13.01
C TYR A 154 12.42 -12.23 -12.48
N ALA A 155 13.33 -12.61 -13.38
CA ALA A 155 14.69 -12.96 -13.03
C ALA A 155 15.43 -11.79 -12.33
N GLY A 156 16.29 -12.12 -11.36
CA GLY A 156 17.07 -11.14 -10.58
C GLY A 156 16.40 -10.67 -9.28
N LEU A 157 15.07 -10.83 -9.15
CA LEU A 157 14.36 -10.60 -7.89
C LEU A 157 14.36 -11.86 -7.02
N VAL A 158 14.43 -11.66 -5.70
CA VAL A 158 14.27 -12.72 -4.69
C VAL A 158 12.84 -12.65 -4.17
N TYR A 159 12.00 -13.61 -4.54
CA TYR A 159 10.63 -13.67 -4.06
C TYR A 159 10.56 -14.38 -2.71
N LEU A 160 9.98 -13.71 -1.71
CA LEU A 160 9.80 -14.24 -0.37
C LEU A 160 8.36 -14.74 -0.22
N THR A 161 8.17 -16.05 -0.41
CA THR A 161 6.85 -16.67 -0.39
C THR A 161 6.14 -16.48 0.95
N CYS A 162 4.97 -15.86 0.88
CA CYS A 162 4.01 -15.65 1.95
C CYS A 162 2.78 -16.51 1.64
N ASP A 163 2.53 -17.53 2.45
CA ASP A 163 1.43 -18.47 2.24
C ASP A 163 0.76 -18.84 3.56
N ALA A 164 -0.27 -19.67 3.50
CA ALA A 164 -1.01 -20.09 4.69
C ALA A 164 -0.14 -20.81 5.73
N SER A 165 0.97 -21.45 5.35
CA SER A 165 1.86 -22.18 6.26
C SER A 165 2.68 -21.27 7.17
N ASN A 166 2.95 -20.03 6.73
CA ASN A 166 3.67 -19.01 7.49
C ASN A 166 2.78 -17.83 7.91
N GLY A 167 1.45 -17.98 7.79
CA GLY A 167 0.51 -16.91 8.10
C GLY A 167 0.65 -15.69 7.19
N PHE A 168 1.19 -15.88 5.98
CA PHE A 168 1.53 -14.83 5.02
C PHE A 168 2.56 -13.81 5.51
N VAL A 169 3.46 -14.22 6.40
CA VAL A 169 4.58 -13.40 6.87
C VAL A 169 5.90 -14.14 6.65
N ALA A 170 6.59 -13.83 5.56
CA ALA A 170 7.91 -14.39 5.28
C ALA A 170 8.97 -13.84 6.25
N GLY A 171 9.86 -14.73 6.70
CA GLY A 171 11.08 -14.35 7.41
C GLY A 171 12.23 -13.95 6.48
N PRO A 172 13.35 -13.46 7.03
CA PRO A 172 14.54 -13.14 6.26
C PRO A 172 15.06 -14.33 5.45
N PRO A 173 15.52 -14.13 4.19
CA PRO A 173 16.11 -15.20 3.40
C PRO A 173 17.47 -15.62 3.98
N ALA A 174 17.88 -16.86 3.68
CA ALA A 174 19.19 -17.38 4.13
C ALA A 174 20.37 -16.64 3.50
N GLU A 175 20.19 -16.13 2.28
CA GLU A 175 21.22 -15.42 1.53
C GLU A 175 21.06 -13.91 1.68
N LYS A 176 22.17 -13.16 1.66
CA LYS A 176 22.16 -11.69 1.71
C LYS A 176 21.40 -11.09 0.52
N VAL A 177 20.54 -10.11 0.80
CA VAL A 177 19.96 -9.19 -0.18
C VAL A 177 20.33 -7.76 0.19
N ASP A 178 20.41 -6.87 -0.78
CA ASP A 178 20.80 -5.47 -0.55
C ASP A 178 19.60 -4.59 -0.21
N MET A 179 18.41 -4.95 -0.73
CA MET A 179 17.16 -4.25 -0.45
C MET A 179 16.01 -5.25 -0.28
N VAL A 180 15.08 -4.97 0.62
CA VAL A 180 13.86 -5.77 0.81
C VAL A 180 12.63 -4.88 0.91
N TYR A 181 11.59 -5.21 0.14
CA TYR A 181 10.26 -4.60 0.27
C TYR A 181 9.43 -5.42 1.27
N LEU A 182 8.99 -4.76 2.35
CA LEU A 182 8.07 -5.31 3.33
C LEU A 182 6.82 -4.42 3.37
N CYS A 183 5.64 -5.03 3.33
CA CYS A 183 4.37 -4.29 3.39
C CYS A 183 3.55 -4.83 4.55
N PHE A 184 3.34 -4.01 5.60
CA PHE A 184 2.59 -4.40 6.79
C PHE A 184 1.72 -3.25 7.32
N PRO A 185 0.39 -3.44 7.47
CA PRO A 185 -0.38 -4.61 7.03
C PRO A 185 -0.26 -4.91 5.53
N ASN A 186 -0.07 -6.19 5.19
CA ASN A 186 0.22 -6.63 3.84
C ASN A 186 -1.01 -6.49 2.95
N ASN A 187 -0.83 -5.85 1.79
CA ASN A 187 -1.78 -5.93 0.69
C ASN A 187 -1.26 -6.95 -0.34
N PRO A 188 -1.94 -8.10 -0.55
CA PRO A 188 -3.39 -8.30 -0.33
C PRO A 188 -3.83 -9.09 0.90
N THR A 189 -2.91 -9.68 1.67
CA THR A 189 -3.26 -10.78 2.59
C THR A 189 -3.91 -10.33 3.89
N GLY A 190 -3.72 -9.07 4.26
CA GLY A 190 -4.13 -8.49 5.54
C GLY A 190 -3.24 -8.91 6.70
N ALA A 191 -2.16 -9.65 6.43
CA ALA A 191 -1.23 -10.10 7.44
C ALA A 191 -0.47 -8.92 8.05
N VAL A 192 -0.10 -9.08 9.32
CA VAL A 192 0.72 -8.13 10.07
C VAL A 192 1.92 -8.86 10.63
N ALA A 193 3.06 -8.19 10.69
CA ALA A 193 4.25 -8.74 11.31
C ALA A 193 4.25 -8.45 12.81
N THR A 194 4.56 -9.45 13.62
CA THR A 194 4.75 -9.27 15.05
C THR A 194 6.05 -8.49 15.33
N ARG A 195 6.19 -7.98 16.55
CA ARG A 195 7.42 -7.32 17.01
C ARG A 195 8.63 -8.24 16.85
N GLU A 196 8.50 -9.53 17.14
CA GLU A 196 9.57 -10.51 17.02
C GLU A 196 9.96 -10.72 15.55
N GLN A 197 9.00 -10.80 14.65
CA GLN A 197 9.24 -10.94 13.21
C GLN A 197 9.94 -9.70 12.65
N LEU A 198 9.50 -8.49 13.02
CA LEU A 198 10.18 -7.27 12.59
C LEU A 198 11.56 -7.11 13.24
N THR A 199 11.74 -7.56 14.48
CA THR A 199 13.06 -7.61 15.13
C THR A 199 14.01 -8.53 14.38
N ALA A 200 13.54 -9.70 13.92
CA ALA A 200 14.35 -10.60 13.10
C ALA A 200 14.78 -9.95 11.77
N TRP A 201 13.87 -9.21 11.11
CA TRP A 201 14.18 -8.45 9.90
C TRP A 201 15.18 -7.32 10.13
N VAL A 202 15.01 -6.51 11.18
CA VAL A 202 15.96 -5.44 11.51
C VAL A 202 17.33 -6.01 11.86
N ASN A 203 17.40 -7.08 12.65
CA ASN A 203 18.67 -7.74 12.95
C ASN A 203 19.35 -8.30 11.70
N TYR A 204 18.61 -8.96 10.82
CA TYR A 204 19.12 -9.41 9.54
C TYR A 204 19.67 -8.25 8.72
N ALA A 205 18.94 -7.14 8.66
CA ALA A 205 19.30 -5.97 7.87
C ALA A 205 20.57 -5.30 8.37
N LEU A 206 20.73 -5.16 9.68
CA LEU A 206 21.95 -4.63 10.30
C LEU A 206 23.16 -5.53 10.09
N VAL A 207 22.99 -6.86 10.13
CA VAL A 207 24.09 -7.82 9.91
C VAL A 207 24.53 -7.87 8.45
N ASN A 208 23.60 -7.67 7.51
CA ASN A 208 23.85 -7.85 6.08
C ASN A 208 24.00 -6.54 5.30
N ASP A 209 23.94 -5.38 5.96
CA ASP A 209 23.83 -4.07 5.30
C ASP A 209 22.65 -4.01 4.31
N THR A 210 21.52 -4.63 4.68
CA THR A 210 20.29 -4.61 3.86
C THR A 210 19.46 -3.38 4.18
N LEU A 211 18.93 -2.73 3.15
CA LEU A 211 17.92 -1.69 3.31
C LEU A 211 16.51 -2.27 3.30
N ILE A 212 15.74 -2.01 4.35
CA ILE A 212 14.31 -2.29 4.45
C ILE A 212 13.52 -1.11 3.86
N LEU A 213 12.69 -1.41 2.86
CA LEU A 213 11.68 -0.53 2.31
C LEU A 213 10.32 -0.95 2.89
N PHE A 214 9.88 -0.27 3.95
CA PHE A 214 8.73 -0.65 4.75
C PHE A 214 7.49 0.17 4.37
N ASP A 215 6.56 -0.44 3.63
CA ASP A 215 5.26 0.18 3.32
C ASP A 215 4.24 -0.12 4.44
N SER A 216 3.86 0.92 5.16
CA SER A 216 2.89 0.88 6.25
C SER A 216 1.65 1.72 5.96
N ALA A 217 1.24 1.78 4.69
CA ALA A 217 0.05 2.52 4.25
C ALA A 217 -1.26 2.09 4.92
N TYR A 218 -1.35 0.89 5.49
CA TYR A 218 -2.55 0.36 6.15
C TYR A 218 -2.47 0.34 7.69
N GLU A 219 -1.43 0.94 8.28
CA GLU A 219 -1.21 0.99 9.73
C GLU A 219 -2.45 1.34 10.55
N ALA A 220 -3.31 2.24 10.03
CA ALA A 220 -4.38 2.85 10.80
C ALA A 220 -5.44 1.83 11.17
N PHE A 221 -5.49 0.74 10.40
CA PHE A 221 -6.45 -0.34 10.53
C PHE A 221 -5.99 -1.43 11.50
N VAL A 222 -4.76 -1.37 12.01
CA VAL A 222 -4.26 -2.32 13.02
C VAL A 222 -5.08 -2.19 14.32
N GLN A 223 -5.81 -3.25 14.66
CA GLN A 223 -6.64 -3.32 15.87
C GLN A 223 -5.90 -3.94 17.05
N ASP A 224 -4.96 -4.85 16.80
CA ASP A 224 -4.12 -5.45 17.84
C ASP A 224 -3.05 -4.45 18.32
N SER A 225 -3.11 -4.07 19.60
CA SER A 225 -2.17 -3.13 20.20
C SER A 225 -0.75 -3.67 20.35
N ASN A 226 -0.53 -4.98 20.21
CA ASN A 226 0.80 -5.59 20.27
C ASN A 226 1.52 -5.61 18.92
N VAL A 227 0.79 -5.31 17.84
CA VAL A 227 1.34 -5.25 16.48
C VAL A 227 1.97 -3.87 16.26
N PRO A 228 3.27 -3.79 15.93
CA PRO A 228 3.91 -2.54 15.60
C PRO A 228 3.25 -1.87 14.40
N ARG A 229 2.98 -0.57 14.51
CA ARG A 229 2.48 0.27 13.43
C ARG A 229 3.60 0.94 12.66
N SER A 230 4.77 1.16 13.26
CA SER A 230 5.98 1.66 12.57
C SER A 230 7.12 0.67 12.70
N ILE A 231 7.95 0.58 11.65
CA ILE A 231 9.23 -0.12 11.73
C ILE A 231 10.18 0.53 12.76
N TYR A 232 10.02 1.83 13.02
CA TYR A 232 10.86 2.56 13.99
C TYR A 232 10.49 2.27 15.46
N GLU A 233 9.45 1.48 15.71
CA GLU A 233 9.24 0.87 17.03
C GLU A 233 10.27 -0.22 17.33
N ILE A 234 11.02 -0.69 16.33
CA ILE A 234 12.03 -1.73 16.47
C ILE A 234 13.40 -1.07 16.65
N PRO A 235 14.12 -1.36 17.75
CA PRO A 235 15.46 -0.82 17.98
C PRO A 235 16.41 -1.11 16.80
N GLY A 236 17.13 -0.07 16.36
CA GLY A 236 18.08 -0.16 15.25
C GLY A 236 17.50 0.13 13.86
N ALA A 237 16.17 0.16 13.69
CA ALA A 237 15.53 0.40 12.39
C ALA A 237 15.96 1.72 11.71
N HIS A 238 16.33 2.75 12.48
CA HIS A 238 16.83 4.03 11.94
C HIS A 238 18.12 3.91 11.11
N GLN A 239 18.85 2.79 11.22
CA GLN A 239 20.09 2.52 10.48
C GLN A 239 19.86 1.68 9.22
N CYS A 240 18.66 1.11 9.04
CA CYS A 240 18.41 0.16 7.96
C CYS A 240 17.01 0.24 7.33
N ALA A 241 16.18 1.24 7.65
CA ALA A 241 14.80 1.29 7.15
C ALA A 241 14.36 2.67 6.63
N ILE A 242 13.67 2.66 5.50
CA ILE A 242 12.82 3.73 4.99
C ILE A 242 11.37 3.29 5.19
N GLU A 243 10.51 4.19 5.66
CA GLU A 243 9.09 3.92 5.84
C GLU A 243 8.20 4.76 4.92
N PHE A 244 7.20 4.13 4.29
CA PHE A 244 6.20 4.79 3.43
C PHE A 244 4.84 4.76 4.09
N ARG A 245 4.15 5.90 4.08
CA ARG A 245 2.85 6.09 4.73
C ARG A 245 1.89 6.81 3.80
N SER A 246 0.58 6.63 4.01
CA SER A 246 -0.42 7.14 3.08
C SER A 246 -1.66 7.68 3.78
N PHE A 247 -2.01 8.94 3.50
CA PHE A 247 -3.28 9.50 3.96
C PHE A 247 -4.48 8.92 3.19
N SER A 248 -4.25 8.28 2.04
CA SER A 248 -5.32 7.67 1.24
C SER A 248 -6.10 6.62 2.02
N LYS A 249 -5.46 5.95 2.99
CA LYS A 249 -6.07 4.90 3.80
C LYS A 249 -6.39 5.36 5.22
N HIS A 250 -5.59 6.26 5.78
CA HIS A 250 -5.86 6.86 7.09
C HIS A 250 -7.04 7.86 7.05
N GLY A 251 -7.06 8.80 6.11
CA GLY A 251 -8.05 9.88 6.04
C GLY A 251 -9.07 9.79 4.90
N GLY A 252 -9.03 8.72 4.10
CA GLY A 252 -9.87 8.58 2.90
C GLY A 252 -9.39 9.39 1.68
N PHE A 253 -8.11 9.75 1.62
CA PHE A 253 -7.57 10.67 0.61
C PHE A 253 -7.29 10.02 -0.76
N THR A 254 -8.03 8.99 -1.16
CA THR A 254 -7.77 8.29 -2.43
C THR A 254 -7.89 9.19 -3.66
N GLY A 255 -8.82 10.16 -3.63
CA GLY A 255 -8.94 11.23 -4.61
C GLY A 255 -8.12 12.49 -4.30
N VAL A 256 -7.79 12.73 -3.02
CA VAL A 256 -7.12 13.97 -2.54
C VAL A 256 -5.61 13.92 -2.70
N ARG A 257 -5.01 12.72 -2.69
CA ARG A 257 -3.60 12.45 -3.01
C ARG A 257 -2.60 13.13 -2.07
N CYS A 258 -2.32 12.47 -0.94
CA CYS A 258 -1.24 12.86 -0.04
C CYS A 258 -0.65 11.62 0.63
N ALA A 259 0.67 11.60 0.78
CA ALA A 259 1.42 10.57 1.49
C ALA A 259 2.70 11.16 2.07
N TYR A 260 3.50 10.35 2.73
CA TYR A 260 4.84 10.76 3.14
C TYR A 260 5.80 9.57 3.25
N THR A 261 7.09 9.88 3.09
CA THR A 261 8.21 8.96 3.27
C THR A 261 9.06 9.45 4.43
N VAL A 262 9.45 8.54 5.31
CA VAL A 262 10.40 8.81 6.39
C VAL A 262 11.76 8.22 6.01
N ILE A 263 12.78 9.08 6.00
CA ILE A 263 14.17 8.67 5.75
C ILE A 263 15.03 9.24 6.87
N PRO A 264 15.46 8.41 7.84
CA PRO A 264 16.32 8.87 8.92
C PRO A 264 17.61 9.47 8.39
N LYS A 265 18.12 10.53 9.02
CA LYS A 265 19.40 11.15 8.63
C LYS A 265 20.59 10.23 8.87
N THR A 266 20.43 9.27 9.79
CA THR A 266 21.40 8.23 10.10
C THR A 266 21.50 7.15 9.03
N LEU A 267 20.56 7.11 8.07
CA LEU A 267 20.50 6.07 7.07
C LEU A 267 21.49 6.33 5.93
N MET A 268 22.40 5.38 5.71
CA MET A 268 23.48 5.46 4.74
C MET A 268 23.31 4.38 3.66
N GLY A 269 23.77 4.68 2.44
CA GLY A 269 24.00 3.72 1.38
C GLY A 269 25.47 3.71 0.96
N SER A 270 25.91 2.64 0.29
CA SER A 270 27.31 2.49 -0.13
C SER A 270 27.51 2.76 -1.62
N THR A 271 28.58 3.44 -1.98
CA THR A 271 29.07 3.51 -3.37
C THR A 271 29.83 2.24 -3.74
N THR A 272 30.16 2.07 -5.03
CA THR A 272 31.00 0.96 -5.51
C THR A 272 32.42 0.99 -4.93
N SER A 273 32.90 2.14 -4.45
CA SER A 273 34.18 2.28 -3.74
C SER A 273 34.05 2.13 -2.21
N GLY A 274 32.85 1.85 -1.68
CA GLY A 274 32.60 1.65 -0.25
C GLY A 274 32.36 2.92 0.56
N GLU A 275 32.29 4.09 -0.08
CA GLU A 275 31.96 5.35 0.59
C GLU A 275 30.50 5.35 1.06
N GLN A 276 30.26 5.83 2.29
CA GLN A 276 28.93 5.92 2.87
C GLN A 276 28.29 7.27 2.53
N ILE A 277 27.13 7.23 1.88
CA ILE A 277 26.37 8.39 1.42
C ILE A 277 25.01 8.42 2.10
N SER A 278 24.59 9.59 2.59
CA SER A 278 23.29 9.76 3.23
C SER A 278 22.14 9.59 2.22
N LEU A 279 21.25 8.63 2.49
CA LEU A 279 20.06 8.42 1.65
C LEU A 279 19.06 9.58 1.79
N HIS A 280 19.01 10.24 2.96
CA HIS A 280 18.21 11.44 3.19
C HIS A 280 18.60 12.55 2.21
N GLN A 281 19.90 12.81 2.02
CA GLN A 281 20.38 13.84 1.10
C GLN A 281 20.07 13.51 -0.37
N LEU A 282 20.26 12.25 -0.78
CA LEU A 282 19.93 11.80 -2.13
C LEU A 282 18.43 11.96 -2.42
N TRP A 283 17.58 11.56 -1.48
CA TRP A 283 16.14 11.71 -1.63
C TRP A 283 15.71 13.17 -1.64
N SER A 284 16.27 14.01 -0.76
CA SER A 284 16.02 15.45 -0.76
C SER A 284 16.34 16.08 -2.12
N ARG A 285 17.51 15.77 -2.69
CA ARG A 285 17.90 16.24 -4.02
C ARG A 285 16.97 15.74 -5.11
N ARG A 286 16.57 14.47 -5.07
CA ARG A 286 15.62 13.88 -6.02
C ARG A 286 14.26 14.59 -5.93
N HIS A 287 13.75 14.74 -4.72
CA HIS A 287 12.44 15.29 -4.41
C HIS A 287 12.35 16.75 -4.87
N SER A 288 13.38 17.57 -4.63
CA SER A 288 13.41 18.96 -5.09
C SER A 288 13.69 19.15 -6.59
N THR A 289 14.07 18.09 -7.30
CA THR A 289 14.40 18.17 -8.74
C THR A 289 13.27 17.64 -9.62
N LYS A 290 12.62 16.55 -9.18
CA LYS A 290 11.59 15.84 -9.96
C LYS A 290 10.16 16.08 -9.46
N PHE A 291 9.97 16.83 -8.37
CA PHE A 291 8.66 17.05 -7.76
C PHE A 291 8.54 18.48 -7.22
N ASN A 292 7.35 19.08 -7.39
CA ASN A 292 7.09 20.48 -7.00
C ASN A 292 6.33 20.60 -5.65
N GLY A 293 6.25 19.50 -4.88
CA GLY A 293 5.53 19.45 -3.62
C GLY A 293 4.03 19.13 -3.77
N ALA A 294 3.46 18.47 -2.75
CA ALA A 294 2.01 18.30 -2.64
C ALA A 294 1.32 19.66 -2.44
N SER A 295 0.10 19.84 -2.96
CA SER A 295 -0.56 21.16 -2.96
C SER A 295 -0.89 21.66 -1.55
N TYR A 296 -0.89 22.99 -1.39
CA TYR A 296 -1.14 23.63 -0.09
C TYR A 296 -2.48 23.24 0.56
N PRO A 297 -3.64 23.29 -0.15
CA PRO A 297 -4.92 22.91 0.45
C PRO A 297 -4.98 21.44 0.87
N VAL A 298 -4.31 20.55 0.12
CA VAL A 298 -4.21 19.13 0.46
C VAL A 298 -3.39 18.93 1.73
N GLN A 299 -2.26 19.64 1.87
CA GLN A 299 -1.46 19.57 3.09
C GLN A 299 -2.20 20.15 4.31
N LYS A 300 -2.98 21.23 4.17
CA LYS A 300 -3.87 21.71 5.25
C LYS A 300 -4.90 20.66 5.63
N ALA A 301 -5.55 20.03 4.66
CA ALA A 301 -6.53 18.97 4.91
C ALA A 301 -5.89 17.76 5.63
N ALA A 302 -4.67 17.37 5.24
CA ALA A 302 -3.93 16.29 5.88
C ALA A 302 -3.56 16.65 7.33
N ALA A 303 -3.14 17.89 7.60
CA ALA A 303 -2.84 18.34 8.96
C ALA A 303 -4.09 18.34 9.85
N ALA A 304 -5.27 18.65 9.29
CA ALA A 304 -6.54 18.62 10.00
C ALA A 304 -6.91 17.21 10.52
N LEU A 305 -6.41 16.13 9.91
CA LEU A 305 -6.61 14.76 10.41
C LEU A 305 -6.00 14.54 11.80
N PHE A 306 -5.03 15.37 12.21
CA PHE A 306 -4.36 15.26 13.51
C PHE A 306 -4.96 16.16 14.59
N THR A 307 -5.97 16.98 14.26
CA THR A 307 -6.77 17.70 15.25
C THR A 307 -7.62 16.73 16.07
N PRO A 308 -8.08 17.09 17.28
CA PRO A 308 -8.98 16.24 18.07
C PRO A 308 -10.21 15.78 17.27
N GLU A 309 -10.86 16.70 16.55
CA GLU A 309 -12.04 16.41 15.72
C GLU A 309 -11.68 15.54 14.51
N GLY A 310 -10.53 15.79 13.87
CA GLY A 310 -10.04 14.99 12.76
C GLY A 310 -9.75 13.54 13.18
N LYS A 311 -9.10 13.34 14.33
CA LYS A 311 -8.81 12.02 14.89
C LYS A 311 -10.09 11.23 15.19
N GLU A 312 -11.09 11.87 15.78
CA GLU A 312 -12.39 11.24 16.06
C GLU A 312 -13.08 10.79 14.76
N GLN A 313 -13.12 11.66 13.75
CA GLN A 313 -13.74 11.37 12.46
C GLN A 313 -13.01 10.25 11.70
N VAL A 314 -11.67 10.24 11.74
CA VAL A 314 -10.85 9.16 11.17
C VAL A 314 -11.12 7.84 11.89
N ALA A 315 -11.16 7.85 13.22
CA ALA A 315 -11.44 6.65 14.01
C ALA A 315 -12.82 6.06 13.67
N ALA A 316 -13.84 6.91 13.47
CA ALA A 316 -15.17 6.47 13.05
C ALA A 316 -15.15 5.80 11.65
N LEU A 317 -14.41 6.36 10.70
CA LEU A 317 -14.23 5.76 9.36
C LEU A 317 -13.51 4.40 9.42
N ILE A 318 -12.43 4.31 10.20
CA ILE A 318 -11.70 3.06 10.40
C ILE A 318 -12.62 2.02 11.04
N HIS A 319 -13.37 2.40 12.08
CA HIS A 319 -14.33 1.50 12.74
C HIS A 319 -15.39 0.97 11.76
N HIS A 320 -15.95 1.84 10.91
CA HIS A 320 -16.90 1.44 9.87
C HIS A 320 -16.33 0.39 8.92
N TYR A 321 -15.13 0.63 8.36
CA TYR A 321 -14.50 -0.28 7.42
C TYR A 321 -13.98 -1.57 8.05
N MET A 322 -13.53 -1.54 9.31
CA MET A 322 -13.17 -2.76 10.03
C MET A 322 -14.40 -3.58 10.42
N GLY A 323 -15.54 -2.93 10.71
CA GLY A 323 -16.83 -3.60 10.85
C GLY A 323 -17.24 -4.31 9.54
N ASN A 324 -17.07 -3.64 8.40
CA ASN A 324 -17.28 -4.26 7.08
C ASN A 324 -16.35 -5.46 6.84
N ALA A 325 -15.07 -5.33 7.20
CA ALA A 325 -14.10 -6.41 7.05
C ALA A 325 -14.48 -7.63 7.89
N SER A 326 -14.95 -7.42 9.12
CA SER A 326 -15.47 -8.51 9.98
C SER A 326 -16.65 -9.21 9.34
N LEU A 327 -17.64 -8.48 8.81
CA LEU A 327 -18.82 -9.07 8.14
C LEU A 327 -18.42 -9.94 6.95
N LEU A 328 -17.52 -9.44 6.08
CA LEU A 328 -17.02 -10.19 4.93
C LEU A 328 -16.28 -11.46 5.38
N ARG A 329 -15.40 -11.33 6.38
CA ARG A 329 -14.62 -12.44 6.92
C ARG A 329 -15.55 -13.53 7.46
N ASP A 330 -16.53 -13.14 8.26
CA ASP A 330 -17.45 -14.07 8.92
C ASP A 330 -18.38 -14.74 7.89
N ALA A 331 -18.83 -14.02 6.86
CA ALA A 331 -19.61 -14.57 5.75
C ALA A 331 -18.80 -15.59 4.92
N CYS A 332 -17.55 -15.29 4.58
CA CYS A 332 -16.68 -16.24 3.88
C CYS A 332 -16.39 -17.49 4.71
N LYS A 333 -16.17 -17.34 6.03
CA LYS A 333 -16.01 -18.49 6.95
C LYS A 333 -17.29 -19.33 7.03
N ALA A 334 -18.46 -18.71 7.12
CA ALA A 334 -19.75 -19.40 7.13
C ALA A 334 -20.07 -20.11 5.80
N ALA A 335 -19.48 -19.65 4.69
CA ALA A 335 -19.51 -20.31 3.40
C ALA A 335 -18.48 -21.46 3.25
N GLY A 336 -17.72 -21.78 4.30
CA GLY A 336 -16.74 -22.86 4.29
C GLY A 336 -15.43 -22.54 3.54
N LEU A 337 -15.18 -21.26 3.23
CA LEU A 337 -13.95 -20.84 2.55
C LEU A 337 -12.79 -20.63 3.55
N PRO A 338 -11.54 -20.91 3.16
CA PRO A 338 -10.36 -20.48 3.91
C PRO A 338 -10.26 -18.95 3.90
N VAL A 339 -10.09 -18.31 5.07
CA VAL A 339 -10.04 -16.84 5.18
C VAL A 339 -8.88 -16.38 6.06
N PHE A 340 -8.13 -15.41 5.56
CA PHE A 340 -7.09 -14.66 6.24
C PHE A 340 -7.37 -13.15 6.15
N GLY A 341 -6.81 -12.38 7.08
CA GLY A 341 -7.00 -10.94 7.11
C GLY A 341 -8.43 -10.51 7.49
N GLY A 342 -8.63 -9.19 7.50
CA GLY A 342 -9.85 -8.55 8.01
C GLY A 342 -9.80 -8.22 9.50
N GLU A 343 -8.78 -8.67 10.23
CA GLU A 343 -8.52 -8.29 11.64
C GLU A 343 -7.81 -6.94 11.77
N ASN A 344 -6.81 -6.71 10.90
CA ASN A 344 -5.89 -5.57 11.01
C ASN A 344 -5.75 -4.79 9.69
N ALA A 345 -6.57 -5.12 8.70
CA ALA A 345 -6.58 -4.50 7.38
C ALA A 345 -8.01 -4.47 6.80
N PRO A 346 -8.34 -3.47 5.96
CA PRO A 346 -9.69 -3.26 5.43
C PRO A 346 -9.97 -4.13 4.19
N TYR A 347 -9.59 -5.40 4.25
CA TYR A 347 -9.81 -6.40 3.22
C TYR A 347 -9.60 -7.80 3.77
N VAL A 348 -10.25 -8.76 3.14
CA VAL A 348 -10.11 -10.20 3.44
C VAL A 348 -9.45 -10.92 2.28
N TRP A 349 -8.64 -11.91 2.61
CA TRP A 349 -7.90 -12.77 1.68
C TRP A 349 -8.46 -14.18 1.76
N VAL A 350 -9.06 -14.63 0.67
CA VAL A 350 -9.96 -15.79 0.67
C VAL A 350 -9.46 -16.83 -0.32
N GLY A 351 -9.41 -18.09 0.12
CA GLY A 351 -9.02 -19.21 -0.72
C GLY A 351 -10.11 -19.53 -1.73
N CYS A 352 -9.73 -19.75 -2.98
CA CYS A 352 -10.65 -20.23 -4.01
C CYS A 352 -11.13 -21.65 -3.67
N PRO A 353 -12.37 -22.03 -4.04
CA PRO A 353 -12.79 -23.43 -3.99
C PRO A 353 -11.82 -24.34 -4.76
N THR A 354 -11.68 -25.59 -4.30
CA THR A 354 -10.76 -26.57 -4.89
C THR A 354 -10.92 -26.65 -6.41
N GLY A 355 -9.80 -26.53 -7.13
CA GLY A 355 -9.75 -26.63 -8.59
C GLY A 355 -10.12 -25.36 -9.35
N LYS A 356 -10.37 -24.23 -8.66
CA LYS A 356 -10.55 -22.92 -9.30
C LYS A 356 -9.29 -22.07 -9.17
N THR A 357 -8.89 -21.47 -10.29
CA THR A 357 -7.91 -20.40 -10.33
C THR A 357 -8.51 -19.09 -9.84
N SER A 358 -7.64 -18.12 -9.55
CA SER A 358 -8.00 -16.77 -9.10
C SER A 358 -8.85 -16.03 -10.13
N TRP A 359 -8.52 -16.19 -11.42
CA TRP A 359 -9.27 -15.56 -12.51
C TRP A 359 -10.61 -16.24 -12.76
N GLU A 360 -10.68 -17.57 -12.68
CA GLU A 360 -11.97 -18.28 -12.72
C GLU A 360 -12.86 -17.88 -11.54
N MET A 361 -12.28 -17.63 -10.37
CA MET A 361 -13.01 -17.12 -9.21
C MET A 361 -13.48 -15.67 -9.40
N PHE A 362 -12.65 -14.82 -10.04
CA PHE A 362 -13.07 -13.47 -10.43
C PHE A 362 -14.26 -13.50 -11.39
N ASP A 363 -14.19 -14.31 -12.45
CA ASP A 363 -15.25 -14.42 -13.45
C ASP A 363 -16.54 -14.99 -12.80
N LEU A 364 -16.42 -16.02 -11.93
CA LEU A 364 -17.55 -16.57 -11.16
C LEU A 364 -18.25 -15.52 -10.29
N MET A 365 -17.49 -14.75 -9.50
CA MET A 365 -18.04 -13.71 -8.63
C MET A 365 -18.69 -12.58 -9.42
N LEU A 366 -18.12 -12.23 -10.59
CA LEU A 366 -18.67 -11.22 -11.47
C LEU A 366 -19.99 -11.70 -12.11
N ASP A 367 -20.02 -12.92 -12.63
CA ASP A 367 -21.17 -13.42 -13.41
C ASP A 367 -22.35 -13.84 -12.53
N GLU A 368 -22.08 -14.56 -11.44
CA GLU A 368 -23.11 -15.17 -10.59
C GLU A 368 -23.51 -14.28 -9.41
N ALA A 369 -22.54 -13.62 -8.76
CA ALA A 369 -22.79 -12.74 -7.62
C ALA A 369 -22.85 -11.26 -8.00
N GLN A 370 -22.43 -10.86 -9.21
CA GLN A 370 -22.29 -9.44 -9.58
C GLN A 370 -21.46 -8.67 -8.55
N VAL A 371 -20.35 -9.27 -8.10
CA VAL A 371 -19.39 -8.67 -7.17
C VAL A 371 -18.02 -8.65 -7.82
N VAL A 372 -17.45 -7.47 -7.96
CA VAL A 372 -16.06 -7.32 -8.40
C VAL A 372 -15.13 -7.61 -7.22
N ILE A 373 -14.28 -8.64 -7.35
CA ILE A 373 -13.18 -8.93 -6.44
C ILE A 373 -11.83 -8.67 -7.12
N THR A 374 -10.72 -8.90 -6.44
CA THR A 374 -9.39 -8.88 -7.08
C THR A 374 -8.80 -10.29 -7.10
N PRO A 375 -8.47 -10.87 -8.27
CA PRO A 375 -7.85 -12.19 -8.35
C PRO A 375 -6.45 -12.15 -7.72
N GLY A 376 -6.14 -13.16 -6.92
CA GLY A 376 -4.92 -13.20 -6.14
C GLY A 376 -3.64 -13.28 -6.97
N SER A 377 -3.66 -13.98 -8.11
CA SER A 377 -2.52 -14.05 -9.03
C SER A 377 -2.09 -12.70 -9.62
N GLY A 378 -2.93 -11.66 -9.48
CA GLY A 378 -2.54 -10.29 -9.78
C GLY A 378 -1.48 -9.68 -8.84
N PHE A 379 -1.28 -10.29 -7.66
CA PHE A 379 -0.33 -9.84 -6.64
C PHE A 379 0.98 -10.66 -6.64
N GLY A 380 1.13 -11.57 -7.60
CA GLY A 380 2.28 -12.47 -7.72
C GLY A 380 1.88 -13.94 -7.71
N ALA A 381 2.85 -14.82 -7.91
CA ALA A 381 2.61 -16.24 -8.18
C ALA A 381 2.04 -16.96 -6.94
N ALA A 382 2.50 -16.61 -5.74
CA ALA A 382 1.97 -17.14 -4.49
C ALA A 382 0.54 -16.65 -4.17
N GLY A 383 0.03 -15.68 -4.93
CA GLY A 383 -1.36 -15.26 -4.86
C GLY A 383 -2.33 -16.16 -5.65
N GLU A 384 -1.85 -17.08 -6.48
CA GLU A 384 -2.73 -17.99 -7.23
C GLU A 384 -3.52 -18.91 -6.30
N GLY A 385 -4.78 -19.20 -6.66
CA GLY A 385 -5.72 -19.91 -5.80
C GLY A 385 -6.35 -19.05 -4.69
N TRP A 386 -6.15 -17.73 -4.69
CA TRP A 386 -6.72 -16.80 -3.72
C TRP A 386 -7.42 -15.62 -4.40
N PHE A 387 -8.20 -14.88 -3.62
CA PHE A 387 -8.77 -13.60 -4.05
C PHE A 387 -8.93 -12.64 -2.87
N ARG A 388 -8.88 -11.34 -3.18
CA ARG A 388 -9.07 -10.26 -2.20
C ARG A 388 -10.45 -9.64 -2.35
N ILE A 389 -11.15 -9.44 -1.23
CA ILE A 389 -12.38 -8.64 -1.15
C ILE A 389 -12.09 -7.40 -0.30
N SER A 390 -12.28 -6.20 -0.87
CA SER A 390 -12.15 -4.95 -0.15
C SER A 390 -13.34 -4.68 0.76
N ALA A 391 -13.07 -4.20 1.97
CA ALA A 391 -14.08 -3.74 2.93
C ALA A 391 -14.49 -2.26 2.71
N PHE A 392 -13.86 -1.58 1.76
CA PHE A 392 -14.19 -0.20 1.41
C PHE A 392 -15.47 -0.14 0.58
N ASN A 393 -16.61 -0.15 1.26
CA ASN A 393 -17.91 0.06 0.66
C ASN A 393 -18.91 0.57 1.73
N SER A 394 -20.12 0.92 1.31
CA SER A 394 -21.20 1.18 2.26
C SER A 394 -21.54 -0.11 3.02
N ARG A 395 -22.04 0.03 4.25
CA ARG A 395 -22.48 -1.11 5.08
C ARG A 395 -23.51 -1.98 4.35
N ALA A 396 -24.51 -1.35 3.72
CA ALA A 396 -25.56 -2.04 3.00
C ALA A 396 -25.03 -2.87 1.82
N ASN A 397 -24.05 -2.35 1.06
CA ASN A 397 -23.42 -3.11 -0.02
C ASN A 397 -22.61 -4.29 0.53
N VAL A 398 -21.92 -4.13 1.66
CA VAL A 398 -21.17 -5.23 2.28
C VAL A 398 -22.11 -6.33 2.79
N GLU A 399 -23.20 -5.97 3.45
CA GLU A 399 -24.23 -6.94 3.89
C GLU A 399 -24.83 -7.70 2.69
N GLU A 400 -25.09 -7.00 1.59
CA GLU A 400 -25.55 -7.61 0.34
C GLU A 400 -24.49 -8.56 -0.27
N VAL A 401 -23.21 -8.18 -0.28
CA VAL A 401 -22.11 -9.06 -0.70
C VAL A 401 -22.06 -10.32 0.17
N CYS A 402 -22.17 -10.18 1.49
CA CYS A 402 -22.21 -11.31 2.42
C CYS A 402 -23.36 -12.27 2.09
N ARG A 403 -24.56 -11.74 1.82
CA ARG A 403 -25.73 -12.53 1.42
C ARG A 403 -25.48 -13.28 0.11
N ARG A 404 -24.87 -12.63 -0.90
CA ARG A 404 -24.57 -13.25 -2.20
C ARG A 404 -23.48 -14.33 -2.10
N ILE A 405 -22.46 -14.13 -1.27
CA ILE A 405 -21.44 -15.14 -0.98
C ILE A 405 -22.08 -16.38 -0.33
N GLY A 406 -22.96 -16.18 0.66
CA GLY A 406 -23.69 -17.29 1.28
C GLY A 406 -24.50 -18.10 0.26
N GLN A 407 -25.22 -17.42 -0.65
CA GLN A 407 -26.00 -18.09 -1.70
C GLN A 407 -25.14 -18.83 -2.72
N LEU A 408 -23.97 -18.30 -3.06
CA LEU A 408 -23.09 -18.88 -4.08
C LEU A 408 -22.42 -20.18 -3.60
N PHE A 409 -22.13 -20.30 -2.30
CA PHE A 409 -21.31 -21.39 -1.75
C PHE A 409 -22.03 -22.33 -0.78
N GLN A 410 -23.26 -22.04 -0.35
CA GLN A 410 -24.08 -22.95 0.46
C GLN A 410 -25.10 -23.76 -0.35
N ALA A 411 -25.00 -23.75 -1.68
CA ALA A 411 -25.84 -24.54 -2.59
C ALA A 411 -25.33 -25.98 -2.77
#